data_AF-A0AAW3AKZ7-F1
#
_entry.id   AF-A0AAW3AKZ7-F1
#
_cell.length_a   1.000
_cell.length_b   1.000
_cell.length_c   1.000
_cell.angle_alpha   90.00
_cell.angle_beta   90.00
_cell.angle_gamma   90.00
#
_symmetry.space_group_name_H-M   'P 1'
#
loop_
_entity.id
_entity.type
_entity.pdbx_description
1 polymer ?
#
loop_
_entity_poly.entity_id
_entity_poly.type
_entity_poly.pdbx_seq_one_letter_code
_entity_poly.pdbx_strand_id
1 'polypeptide(L)'
;MRDLSSRGKTAVLLVALLALLGTKGAQAYSVRYAGKVSLNGMMNFETVGYCGQDDSGHSMMPKLQSYQTSAAEVLSNNNFNTAPIGGESRQSACLDANCTWQFNHGLHYRNEITFYYGVVYKENLLGGPADGIYNNFASGQPVWWSNVSYWGGRQPYMMSGGQWANGNVVTYFTQWVCEYYEYQLSDASIFPTYPDGQVITPHFTGNYYHCDKVVERDSQGRWIYQRCKEPFPWWGGLVIAIVSLMAVVVIIITICCLSFGNERRRIRKERERKLETLADNPAQVPNQTQVGLGRTPAHCGDD
;
A
#
# COMPACT_ATOMS: atom_id res chain seq x y z
N MET A 1 26.90 36.26 -20.58
CA MET A 1 26.47 34.87 -20.30
C MET A 1 27.07 33.99 -21.40
N ARG A 2 28.00 33.10 -21.04
CA ARG A 2 28.74 32.28 -22.03
C ARG A 2 27.82 31.17 -22.52
N ASP A 3 27.56 31.19 -23.83
CA ASP A 3 26.75 30.19 -24.51
C ASP A 3 27.47 28.83 -24.41
N LEU A 4 26.93 27.92 -23.60
CA LEU A 4 27.42 26.54 -23.58
C LEU A 4 27.21 25.97 -24.99
N SER A 5 28.31 25.61 -25.65
CA SER A 5 28.34 24.84 -26.89
C SER A 5 27.34 23.68 -26.82
N SER A 6 26.69 23.37 -27.95
CA SER A 6 25.75 22.25 -28.11
C SER A 6 26.23 20.94 -27.46
N ARG A 7 27.55 20.71 -27.44
CA ARG A 7 28.22 19.56 -26.77
C ARG A 7 28.16 19.61 -25.23
N GLY A 8 28.25 20.80 -24.64
CA GLY A 8 28.09 20.99 -23.19
C GLY A 8 26.65 20.80 -22.73
N LYS A 9 25.68 21.24 -23.54
CA LYS A 9 24.24 21.03 -23.26
C LYS A 9 23.87 19.54 -23.33
N THR A 10 24.42 18.80 -24.31
CA THR A 10 24.22 17.35 -24.41
C THR A 10 24.91 16.56 -23.32
N ALA A 11 26.14 16.93 -22.91
CA ALA A 11 26.82 16.28 -21.79
C ALA A 11 26.10 16.48 -20.45
N VAL A 12 25.60 17.69 -20.18
CA VAL A 12 24.79 17.96 -18.98
C VAL A 12 23.47 17.20 -19.02
N LEU A 13 22.82 17.12 -20.18
CA LEU A 13 21.60 16.33 -20.34
C LEU A 13 21.88 14.83 -20.16
N LEU A 14 23.02 14.32 -20.63
CA LEU A 14 23.41 12.91 -20.48
C LEU A 14 23.76 12.58 -19.03
N VAL A 15 24.44 13.48 -18.30
CA VAL A 15 24.73 13.32 -16.87
C VAL A 15 23.46 13.46 -16.04
N ALA A 16 22.54 14.36 -16.41
CA ALA A 16 21.23 14.46 -15.77
C ALA A 16 20.36 13.23 -16.08
N LEU A 17 20.38 12.70 -17.31
CA LEU A 17 19.74 11.44 -17.67
C LEU A 17 20.41 10.25 -16.98
N LEU A 18 21.73 10.21 -16.82
CA LEU A 18 22.44 9.15 -16.08
C LEU A 18 22.27 9.28 -14.56
N ALA A 19 21.93 10.46 -14.04
CA ALA A 19 21.55 10.68 -12.65
C ALA A 19 20.05 10.37 -12.41
N LEU A 20 19.19 10.59 -13.41
CA LEU A 20 17.75 10.23 -13.39
C LEU A 20 17.51 8.74 -13.71
N LEU A 21 18.33 8.17 -14.60
CA LEU A 21 18.53 6.74 -14.84
C LEU A 21 19.55 6.14 -13.87
N GLY A 22 20.07 6.98 -12.97
CA GLY A 22 20.91 6.58 -11.85
C GLY A 22 20.16 5.45 -11.19
N THR A 23 20.73 4.26 -11.35
CA THR A 23 20.12 2.99 -11.06
C THR A 23 19.33 3.12 -9.77
N LYS A 24 17.99 3.16 -9.89
CA LYS A 24 17.16 2.59 -8.85
C LYS A 24 17.55 1.12 -8.88
N GLY A 25 18.68 0.80 -8.22
CA GLY A 25 18.96 -0.57 -7.84
C GLY A 25 17.67 -1.00 -7.19
N ALA A 26 17.02 -1.99 -7.80
CA ALA A 26 15.72 -2.44 -7.35
C ALA A 26 15.89 -2.83 -5.88
N GLN A 27 15.52 -1.92 -4.96
CA GLN A 27 15.33 -2.26 -3.57
C GLN A 27 14.08 -3.12 -3.60
N ALA A 28 14.30 -4.43 -3.61
CA ALA A 28 13.24 -5.39 -3.78
C ALA A 28 12.35 -5.57 -2.55
N TYR A 29 12.45 -4.66 -1.56
CA TYR A 29 11.46 -4.30 -0.55
C TYR A 29 12.04 -3.16 0.33
N SER A 30 11.18 -2.43 1.05
CA SER A 30 11.57 -1.61 2.21
C SER A 30 11.12 -2.28 3.51
N VAL A 31 11.56 -1.75 4.66
CA VAL A 31 11.12 -2.24 5.96
C VAL A 31 10.66 -1.10 6.85
N ARG A 32 9.67 -1.38 7.68
CA ARG A 32 9.20 -0.52 8.76
C ARG A 32 9.44 -1.20 10.10
N TYR A 33 9.77 -0.41 11.11
CA TYR A 33 9.97 -0.89 12.48
C TYR A 33 8.85 -0.43 13.41
N ALA A 34 8.52 -1.24 14.41
CA ALA A 34 7.65 -0.87 15.51
C ALA A 34 8.10 -1.49 16.83
N GLY A 35 7.88 -0.79 17.94
CA GLY A 35 8.15 -1.29 19.28
C GLY A 35 6.97 -2.10 19.82
N LYS A 36 7.25 -3.22 20.47
CA LYS A 36 6.26 -4.05 21.17
C LYS A 36 6.77 -4.49 22.53
N VAL A 37 5.84 -4.74 23.44
CA VAL A 37 6.11 -5.28 24.78
C VAL A 37 5.32 -6.57 24.98
N SER A 38 5.94 -7.57 25.60
CA SER A 38 5.30 -8.84 25.97
C SER A 38 5.57 -9.20 27.43
N LEU A 39 4.77 -10.12 27.99
CA LEU A 39 4.94 -10.59 29.37
C LEU A 39 6.28 -11.29 29.59
N ASN A 40 6.63 -12.23 28.71
CA ASN A 40 7.93 -12.88 28.60
C ASN A 40 7.94 -13.66 27.28
N GLY A 41 8.84 -13.33 26.35
CA GLY A 41 9.07 -14.13 25.15
C GLY A 41 10.52 -14.56 25.04
N MET A 42 10.75 -15.78 24.57
CA MET A 42 12.07 -16.28 24.22
C MET A 42 12.23 -16.27 22.71
N MET A 43 13.48 -16.17 22.26
CA MET A 43 13.85 -16.42 20.88
C MET A 43 15.01 -17.41 20.88
N ASN A 44 14.85 -18.51 20.15
CA ASN A 44 15.82 -19.59 20.01
C ASN A 44 15.61 -20.30 18.67
N PHE A 45 16.38 -21.36 18.42
CA PHE A 45 16.34 -22.16 17.19
C PHE A 45 14.93 -22.59 16.72
N GLU A 46 13.96 -22.72 17.64
CA GLU A 46 12.61 -23.21 17.37
C GLU A 46 11.53 -22.13 17.53
N THR A 47 11.89 -20.96 18.09
CA THR A 47 10.93 -19.91 18.43
C THR A 47 11.29 -18.59 17.76
N VAL A 48 10.43 -18.16 16.83
CA VAL A 48 10.59 -16.93 16.05
C VAL A 48 10.38 -15.62 16.83
N GLY A 49 10.18 -15.71 18.15
CA GLY A 49 9.96 -14.57 19.04
C GLY A 49 8.52 -14.03 19.04
N TYR A 50 8.32 -12.90 19.72
CA TYR A 50 6.99 -12.30 19.92
C TYR A 50 6.48 -11.52 18.70
N CYS A 51 7.37 -10.91 17.91
CA CYS A 51 7.00 -10.07 16.77
C CYS A 51 6.16 -10.78 15.70
N GLY A 52 6.36 -12.09 15.55
CA GLY A 52 5.56 -12.91 14.64
C GLY A 52 4.14 -13.15 15.13
N GLN A 53 3.92 -13.32 16.44
CA GLN A 53 2.69 -13.95 16.96
C GLN A 53 1.38 -13.27 16.57
N ASP A 54 1.39 -11.94 16.43
CA ASP A 54 0.16 -11.17 16.29
C ASP A 54 0.01 -10.42 14.95
N ASP A 55 1.06 -10.33 14.11
CA ASP A 55 1.15 -9.18 13.19
C ASP A 55 1.97 -9.36 11.90
N SER A 56 2.20 -10.58 11.42
CA SER A 56 3.03 -10.87 10.23
C SER A 56 4.50 -10.39 10.28
N GLY A 57 4.90 -9.65 11.32
CA GLY A 57 6.24 -9.11 11.50
C GLY A 57 7.23 -10.17 11.98
N HIS A 58 8.48 -9.77 12.18
CA HIS A 58 9.49 -10.61 12.80
C HIS A 58 10.46 -9.76 13.62
N SER A 59 11.28 -10.39 14.46
CA SER A 59 12.33 -9.68 15.21
C SER A 59 13.27 -8.96 14.24
N MET A 60 13.68 -7.74 14.58
CA MET A 60 14.50 -6.88 13.71
C MET A 60 15.74 -7.58 13.14
N MET A 61 16.03 -7.32 11.87
CA MET A 61 17.23 -7.79 11.19
C MET A 61 17.88 -6.62 10.44
N PRO A 62 18.52 -5.68 11.18
CA PRO A 62 19.10 -4.46 10.61
C PRO A 62 20.36 -4.73 9.77
N LYS A 63 20.16 -5.34 8.60
CA LYS A 63 21.20 -5.73 7.63
C LYS A 63 21.75 -4.58 6.79
N LEU A 64 21.17 -3.38 6.91
CA LEU A 64 21.64 -2.14 6.30
C LEU A 64 21.80 -1.07 7.39
N GLN A 65 22.70 -0.11 7.16
CA GLN A 65 22.90 1.00 8.10
C GLN A 65 21.62 1.81 8.32
N SER A 66 20.85 2.08 7.27
CA SER A 66 19.56 2.76 7.37
C SER A 66 18.57 2.01 8.27
N TYR A 67 18.54 0.68 8.14
CA TYR A 67 17.68 -0.19 8.93
C TYR A 67 18.10 -0.22 10.40
N GLN A 68 19.40 -0.24 10.66
CA GLN A 68 19.94 -0.07 12.01
C GLN A 68 19.52 1.25 12.64
N THR A 69 19.62 2.36 11.90
CA THR A 69 19.22 3.68 12.41
C THR A 69 17.74 3.69 12.78
N SER A 70 16.86 3.21 11.91
CA SER A 70 15.42 3.15 12.19
C SER A 70 15.08 2.22 13.36
N ALA A 71 15.73 1.05 13.46
CA ALA A 71 15.53 0.13 14.57
C ALA A 71 15.99 0.72 15.92
N ALA A 72 17.15 1.38 15.95
CA ALA A 72 17.67 2.05 17.14
C ALA A 72 16.80 3.25 17.57
N GLU A 73 16.25 3.99 16.61
CA GLU A 73 15.28 5.06 16.88
C GLU A 73 14.01 4.51 17.54
N VAL A 74 13.46 3.40 17.03
CA VAL A 74 12.30 2.74 17.67
C VAL A 74 12.63 2.28 19.08
N LEU A 75 13.81 1.69 19.30
CA LEU A 75 14.27 1.26 20.62
C LEU A 75 14.33 2.44 21.60
N SER A 76 14.94 3.56 21.17
CA SER A 76 15.06 4.79 21.95
C SER A 76 13.69 5.43 22.23
N ASN A 77 12.84 5.59 21.21
CA ASN A 77 11.53 6.24 21.32
C ASN A 77 10.57 5.48 22.26
N ASN A 78 10.76 4.16 22.39
CA ASN A 78 9.99 3.32 23.32
C ASN A 78 10.66 3.16 24.70
N ASN A 79 11.80 3.81 24.95
CA ASN A 79 12.59 3.68 26.18
C ASN A 79 12.94 2.22 26.52
N PHE A 80 13.26 1.42 25.50
CA PHE A 80 13.69 0.04 25.70
C PHE A 80 15.16 -0.02 26.11
N ASN A 81 15.47 -0.96 27.00
CA ASN A 81 16.83 -1.22 27.46
C ASN A 81 17.54 -2.19 26.51
N THR A 82 16.83 -3.22 26.07
CA THR A 82 17.34 -4.21 25.13
C THR A 82 16.21 -4.71 24.23
N ALA A 83 16.56 -5.16 23.02
CA ALA A 83 15.62 -5.88 22.17
C ALA A 83 16.36 -6.95 21.35
N PRO A 84 15.79 -8.16 21.18
CA PRO A 84 16.45 -9.23 20.47
C PRO A 84 16.53 -8.93 18.96
N ILE A 85 17.62 -9.38 18.34
CA ILE A 85 17.83 -9.29 16.89
C ILE A 85 17.54 -10.66 16.29
N GLY A 86 16.73 -10.72 15.22
CA GLY A 86 16.29 -11.94 14.52
C GLY A 86 17.41 -12.69 13.80
N GLY A 87 18.36 -13.18 14.59
CA GLY A 87 19.55 -13.87 14.19
C GLY A 87 20.09 -14.69 15.35
N GLU A 88 21.05 -15.57 15.08
CA GLU A 88 21.74 -16.36 16.09
C GLU A 88 23.09 -16.89 15.58
N SER A 89 23.87 -17.48 16.49
CA SER A 89 24.98 -18.36 16.17
C SER A 89 24.60 -19.82 16.43
N ARG A 90 24.69 -20.67 15.41
CA ARG A 90 24.32 -22.09 15.52
C ARG A 90 25.40 -22.98 16.16
N GLN A 91 26.62 -22.47 16.31
CA GLN A 91 27.75 -23.22 16.85
C GLN A 91 27.56 -23.59 18.32
N SER A 92 27.97 -24.80 18.70
CA SER A 92 27.83 -25.28 20.09
C SER A 92 28.72 -24.49 21.05
N ALA A 93 29.96 -24.27 20.67
CA ALA A 93 30.93 -23.40 21.29
C ALA A 93 31.52 -22.47 20.24
N CYS A 94 32.00 -21.31 20.68
CA CYS A 94 32.61 -20.34 19.81
C CYS A 94 33.86 -19.73 20.43
N LEU A 95 35.02 -20.02 19.83
CA LEU A 95 36.35 -19.71 20.37
C LEU A 95 37.31 -19.10 19.33
N ASP A 96 36.87 -18.97 18.08
CA ASP A 96 37.71 -18.56 16.95
C ASP A 96 36.89 -17.88 15.85
N ALA A 97 37.51 -17.65 14.69
CA ALA A 97 36.88 -17.02 13.53
C ALA A 97 35.87 -17.91 12.78
N ASN A 98 35.74 -19.21 13.12
CA ASN A 98 34.83 -20.13 12.44
C ASN A 98 33.37 -20.01 12.92
N CYS A 99 33.13 -19.20 13.94
CA CYS A 99 31.78 -18.92 14.39
C CYS A 99 31.07 -18.02 13.40
N THR A 100 29.80 -18.28 13.14
CA THR A 100 29.01 -17.48 12.22
C THR A 100 27.80 -16.93 12.94
N TRP A 101 27.51 -15.67 12.69
CA TRP A 101 26.31 -15.00 13.17
C TRP A 101 25.42 -14.72 11.98
N GLN A 102 24.20 -15.23 12.04
CA GLN A 102 23.31 -15.30 10.89
C GLN A 102 21.97 -14.70 11.22
N PHE A 103 21.42 -13.92 10.29
CA PHE A 103 20.01 -13.58 10.27
C PHE A 103 19.23 -14.79 9.80
N ASN A 104 18.25 -15.22 10.60
CA ASN A 104 17.48 -16.44 10.40
C ASN A 104 15.97 -16.22 10.68
N HIS A 105 15.51 -14.97 10.69
CA HIS A 105 14.09 -14.63 10.81
C HIS A 105 13.56 -14.06 9.49
N GLY A 106 12.25 -13.79 9.41
CA GLY A 106 11.61 -13.21 8.24
C GLY A 106 11.94 -13.96 6.96
N LEU A 107 12.37 -13.24 5.93
CA LEU A 107 12.75 -13.83 4.63
C LEU A 107 13.99 -14.72 4.67
N HIS A 108 14.78 -14.62 5.74
CA HIS A 108 16.02 -15.37 5.91
C HIS A 108 15.85 -16.63 6.76
N TYR A 109 14.62 -16.96 7.16
CA TYR A 109 14.32 -18.18 7.91
C TYR A 109 14.77 -19.48 7.20
N ARG A 110 14.72 -19.51 5.87
CA ARG A 110 15.16 -20.66 5.06
C ARG A 110 16.41 -20.39 4.24
N ASN A 111 16.88 -19.14 4.22
CA ASN A 111 18.05 -18.72 3.45
C ASN A 111 18.83 -17.71 4.29
N GLU A 112 19.53 -18.27 5.27
CA GLU A 112 20.24 -17.53 6.30
C GLU A 112 21.32 -16.65 5.69
N ILE A 113 21.46 -15.43 6.23
CA ILE A 113 22.50 -14.50 5.80
C ILE A 113 23.48 -14.30 6.94
N THR A 114 24.76 -14.58 6.67
CA THR A 114 25.83 -14.32 7.64
C THR A 114 26.15 -12.82 7.67
N PHE A 115 26.13 -12.21 8.85
CA PHE A 115 26.46 -10.80 9.05
C PHE A 115 27.77 -10.58 9.82
N TYR A 116 28.28 -11.61 10.49
CA TYR A 116 29.53 -11.53 11.25
C TYR A 116 30.21 -12.90 11.38
N TYR A 117 31.54 -12.90 11.40
CA TYR A 117 32.39 -14.06 11.64
C TYR A 117 33.18 -13.89 12.94
N GLY A 118 33.18 -14.92 13.76
CA GLY A 118 34.01 -15.05 14.95
C GLY A 118 33.53 -14.31 16.19
N VAL A 119 34.45 -14.08 17.13
CA VAL A 119 34.20 -13.56 18.49
C VAL A 119 35.44 -12.88 19.07
N VAL A 120 35.25 -12.15 20.15
CA VAL A 120 36.30 -11.77 21.09
C VAL A 120 36.57 -12.92 22.05
N TYR A 121 37.76 -13.53 21.94
CA TYR A 121 38.23 -14.62 22.79
C TYR A 121 39.52 -14.20 23.50
N LYS A 122 39.53 -14.25 24.84
CA LYS A 122 40.67 -13.83 25.67
C LYS A 122 41.24 -12.47 25.25
N GLU A 123 40.37 -11.46 25.17
CA GLU A 123 40.69 -10.07 24.76
C GLU A 123 41.16 -9.89 23.31
N ASN A 124 41.26 -10.98 22.53
CA ASN A 124 41.63 -10.92 21.13
C ASN A 124 40.38 -11.03 20.24
N LEU A 125 40.23 -10.10 19.31
CA LEU A 125 39.24 -10.17 18.25
C LEU A 125 39.66 -11.23 17.24
N LEU A 126 38.89 -12.30 17.11
CA LEU A 126 39.11 -13.37 16.15
C LEU A 126 37.96 -13.37 15.15
N GLY A 127 38.21 -12.89 13.92
CA GLY A 127 37.18 -12.74 12.89
C GLY A 127 36.83 -11.27 12.62
N GLY A 128 35.63 -11.03 12.11
CA GLY A 128 35.20 -9.70 11.70
C GLY A 128 33.87 -9.68 10.95
N PRO A 129 33.47 -8.51 10.45
CA PRO A 129 32.20 -8.32 9.74
C PRO A 129 32.14 -9.12 8.44
N ALA A 130 30.95 -9.61 8.08
CA ALA A 130 30.75 -10.22 6.76
C ALA A 130 30.65 -9.13 5.66
N ASP A 131 31.18 -9.45 4.48
CA ASP A 131 31.18 -8.50 3.36
C ASP A 131 29.76 -8.13 2.91
N GLY A 132 29.51 -6.83 2.77
CA GLY A 132 28.26 -6.31 2.22
C GLY A 132 27.05 -6.38 3.13
N ILE A 133 27.18 -6.90 4.35
CA ILE A 133 26.09 -6.97 5.34
C ILE A 133 26.43 -6.10 6.54
N TYR A 134 25.50 -5.21 6.91
CA TYR A 134 25.71 -4.33 8.04
C TYR A 134 25.71 -5.10 9.36
N ASN A 135 26.60 -4.68 10.26
CA ASN A 135 26.68 -5.15 11.64
C ASN A 135 27.03 -3.97 12.55
N ASN A 136 26.62 -4.04 13.83
CA ASN A 136 26.90 -3.01 14.81
C ASN A 136 27.21 -3.59 16.20
N PHE A 137 27.95 -4.71 16.24
CA PHE A 137 28.47 -5.23 17.50
C PHE A 137 29.33 -4.18 18.22
N ALA A 138 29.12 -4.04 19.53
CA ALA A 138 29.90 -3.14 20.35
C ALA A 138 31.38 -3.54 20.40
N SER A 139 32.24 -2.61 20.82
CA SER A 139 33.63 -2.95 21.13
C SER A 139 33.68 -4.05 22.20
N GLY A 140 34.46 -5.11 21.95
CA GLY A 140 34.52 -6.28 22.83
C GLY A 140 33.43 -7.33 22.56
N GLN A 141 32.59 -7.15 21.53
CA GLN A 141 31.52 -8.06 21.14
C GLN A 141 31.76 -8.63 19.73
N PRO A 142 31.17 -9.79 19.39
CA PRO A 142 30.47 -10.69 20.31
C PRO A 142 31.45 -11.49 21.19
N VAL A 143 31.07 -11.80 22.42
CA VAL A 143 31.89 -12.53 23.40
C VAL A 143 31.82 -14.04 23.18
N TRP A 144 32.95 -14.71 23.28
CA TRP A 144 33.08 -16.17 23.19
C TRP A 144 32.26 -16.96 24.23
N TRP A 145 32.01 -18.25 23.95
CA TRP A 145 31.50 -19.22 24.92
C TRP A 145 32.07 -20.62 24.65
N SER A 146 32.37 -21.39 25.70
CA SER A 146 32.92 -22.76 25.58
C SER A 146 31.93 -23.87 25.95
N ASN A 147 30.72 -23.53 26.39
CA ASN A 147 29.77 -24.54 26.83
C ASN A 147 29.27 -25.36 25.62
N VAL A 148 29.67 -26.63 25.52
CA VAL A 148 29.32 -27.55 24.42
C VAL A 148 27.85 -28.02 24.49
N SER A 149 27.05 -27.50 25.43
CA SER A 149 25.60 -27.76 25.52
C SER A 149 24.81 -26.84 24.59
N TYR A 150 23.49 -27.11 24.46
CA TYR A 150 22.53 -26.24 23.75
C TYR A 150 22.62 -24.76 24.22
N TRP A 151 23.04 -24.53 25.47
CA TRP A 151 23.13 -23.21 26.10
C TRP A 151 24.42 -22.49 25.72
N GLY A 152 24.32 -21.18 25.48
CA GLY A 152 25.49 -20.36 25.16
C GLY A 152 25.10 -18.95 24.73
N GLY A 153 26.10 -18.09 24.60
CA GLY A 153 25.95 -16.70 24.17
C GLY A 153 25.54 -16.54 22.71
N ARG A 154 24.49 -17.22 22.25
CA ARG A 154 24.17 -17.38 20.83
C ARG A 154 23.18 -16.35 20.30
N GLN A 155 22.55 -15.59 21.19
CA GLN A 155 21.48 -14.68 20.84
C GLN A 155 22.00 -13.23 20.73
N PRO A 156 22.11 -12.64 19.53
CA PRO A 156 22.35 -11.21 19.38
C PRO A 156 21.15 -10.40 19.87
N TYR A 157 21.43 -9.27 20.50
CA TYR A 157 20.45 -8.28 20.89
C TYR A 157 21.02 -6.87 20.76
N MET A 158 20.15 -5.89 20.56
CA MET A 158 20.49 -4.47 20.57
C MET A 158 20.36 -3.94 21.99
N MET A 159 21.34 -3.16 22.43
CA MET A 159 21.34 -2.42 23.70
C MET A 159 20.72 -1.03 23.53
N SER A 160 20.42 -0.34 24.62
CA SER A 160 19.84 1.02 24.64
C SER A 160 20.63 2.04 23.81
N GLY A 161 21.96 1.89 23.73
CA GLY A 161 22.82 2.73 22.88
C GLY A 161 22.81 2.37 21.38
N GLY A 162 21.97 1.42 20.95
CA GLY A 162 21.87 0.94 19.57
C GLY A 162 22.95 -0.06 19.15
N GLN A 163 24.05 -0.18 19.90
CA GLN A 163 25.06 -1.22 19.64
C GLN A 163 24.58 -2.61 20.05
N TRP A 164 25.17 -3.63 19.44
CA TRP A 164 24.77 -5.02 19.62
C TRP A 164 25.71 -5.74 20.57
N ALA A 165 25.17 -6.73 21.26
CA ALA A 165 25.92 -7.68 22.08
C ALA A 165 25.29 -9.06 21.92
N ASN A 166 25.98 -10.11 22.38
CA ASN A 166 25.41 -11.45 22.45
C ASN A 166 25.07 -11.85 23.89
N GLY A 167 24.02 -12.65 24.02
CA GLY A 167 23.48 -13.13 25.29
C GLY A 167 23.08 -14.60 25.17
N ASN A 168 22.63 -15.17 26.29
CA ASN A 168 22.25 -16.58 26.31
C ASN A 168 21.02 -16.83 25.41
N VAL A 169 20.99 -17.97 24.72
CA VAL A 169 19.84 -18.38 23.88
C VAL A 169 18.53 -18.53 24.66
N VAL A 170 18.60 -18.67 26.00
CA VAL A 170 17.41 -18.69 26.87
C VAL A 170 17.04 -17.35 27.47
N THR A 171 17.69 -16.27 27.05
CA THR A 171 17.31 -14.96 27.55
C THR A 171 15.86 -14.67 27.20
N TYR A 172 15.06 -14.36 28.23
CA TYR A 172 13.70 -13.88 28.05
C TYR A 172 13.75 -12.38 27.78
N PHE A 173 13.02 -11.97 26.75
CA PHE A 173 12.84 -10.58 26.35
C PHE A 173 11.38 -10.19 26.57
N THR A 174 11.19 -9.00 27.12
CA THR A 174 9.88 -8.36 27.25
C THR A 174 9.74 -7.19 26.27
N GLN A 175 10.85 -6.74 25.68
CA GLN A 175 10.93 -5.58 24.79
C GLN A 175 11.37 -6.04 23.41
N TRP A 176 10.64 -5.60 22.38
CA TRP A 176 10.77 -6.11 21.02
C TRP A 176 10.77 -4.96 20.02
N VAL A 177 11.73 -4.98 19.12
CA VAL A 177 11.69 -4.15 17.91
C VAL A 177 11.34 -5.09 16.76
N CYS A 178 10.14 -4.90 16.23
CA CYS A 178 9.58 -5.72 15.18
C CYS A 178 9.79 -5.07 13.82
N GLU A 179 10.26 -5.84 12.86
CA GLU A 179 10.45 -5.47 11.47
C GLU A 179 9.30 -6.02 10.63
N TYR A 180 8.80 -5.17 9.74
CA TYR A 180 7.71 -5.46 8.81
C TYR A 180 8.19 -5.14 7.41
N TYR A 181 7.98 -6.06 6.48
CA TYR A 181 8.29 -5.83 5.07
C TYR A 181 7.23 -4.95 4.42
N GLU A 182 7.68 -3.98 3.65
CA GLU A 182 6.87 -3.13 2.79
C GLU A 182 7.27 -3.43 1.34
N TYR A 183 6.41 -4.21 0.67
CA TYR A 183 6.68 -4.71 -0.68
C TYR A 183 6.25 -3.70 -1.75
N GLN A 184 7.03 -3.63 -2.81
CA GLN A 184 6.77 -2.88 -4.04
C GLN A 184 6.52 -3.83 -5.21
N LEU A 185 5.94 -3.31 -6.30
CA LEU A 185 5.69 -4.09 -7.52
C LEU A 185 6.97 -4.64 -8.17
N SER A 186 8.12 -4.01 -7.91
CA SER A 186 9.44 -4.47 -8.38
C SER A 186 9.90 -5.79 -7.78
N ASP A 187 9.23 -6.26 -6.73
CA ASP A 187 9.70 -7.36 -5.89
C ASP A 187 9.30 -8.73 -6.46
N ALA A 188 8.70 -8.72 -7.66
CA ALA A 188 8.30 -9.91 -8.40
C ALA A 188 9.44 -10.89 -8.73
N SER A 189 10.70 -10.43 -8.61
CA SER A 189 11.87 -11.27 -8.77
C SER A 189 12.18 -12.14 -7.55
N ILE A 190 11.65 -11.77 -6.37
CA ILE A 190 11.94 -12.45 -5.09
C ILE A 190 10.73 -13.24 -4.61
N PHE A 191 9.52 -12.76 -4.91
CA PHE A 191 8.29 -13.36 -4.44
C PHE A 191 7.41 -13.86 -5.57
N PRO A 192 6.59 -14.88 -5.31
CA PRO A 192 5.44 -15.17 -6.15
C PRO A 192 4.56 -13.91 -6.29
N THR A 193 4.15 -13.58 -7.51
CA THR A 193 3.26 -12.46 -7.78
C THR A 193 2.04 -12.87 -8.56
N TYR A 194 1.02 -12.03 -8.50
CA TYR A 194 -0.04 -12.05 -9.49
C TYR A 194 0.45 -11.48 -10.83
N PRO A 195 -0.31 -11.70 -11.93
CA PRO A 195 0.08 -11.23 -13.26
C PRO A 195 0.27 -9.72 -13.39
N ASP A 196 -0.27 -8.93 -12.47
CA ASP A 196 -0.10 -7.48 -12.40
C ASP A 196 1.15 -7.04 -11.62
N GLY A 197 1.98 -7.99 -11.18
CA GLY A 197 3.22 -7.75 -10.45
C GLY A 197 3.03 -7.56 -8.95
N GLN A 198 1.81 -7.69 -8.41
CA GLN A 198 1.59 -7.56 -6.98
C GLN A 198 2.06 -8.79 -6.20
N VAL A 199 2.78 -8.54 -5.11
CA VAL A 199 3.43 -9.57 -4.30
C VAL A 199 2.44 -10.39 -3.49
N ILE A 200 2.71 -11.69 -3.41
CA ILE A 200 2.03 -12.64 -2.54
C ILE A 200 2.98 -13.02 -1.42
N THR A 201 2.59 -12.67 -0.20
CA THR A 201 3.48 -12.68 0.96
C THR A 201 3.22 -13.91 1.83
N PRO A 202 4.24 -14.67 2.23
CA PRO A 202 4.07 -15.75 3.20
C PRO A 202 3.90 -15.18 4.61
N HIS A 203 3.00 -15.78 5.38
CA HIS A 203 2.79 -15.49 6.80
C HIS A 203 3.41 -16.58 7.67
N PHE A 204 3.78 -16.23 8.91
CA PHE A 204 4.43 -17.17 9.83
C PHE A 204 3.56 -18.40 10.16
N THR A 205 2.23 -18.27 10.07
CA THR A 205 1.28 -19.39 10.26
C THR A 205 1.21 -20.36 9.07
N GLY A 206 1.96 -20.11 7.99
CA GLY A 206 2.00 -20.94 6.78
C GLY A 206 0.99 -20.54 5.69
N ASN A 207 0.11 -19.59 5.97
CA ASN A 207 -0.81 -19.02 4.98
C ASN A 207 -0.11 -17.98 4.09
N TYR A 208 -0.64 -17.76 2.89
CA TYR A 208 -0.19 -16.68 2.00
C TYR A 208 -1.21 -15.55 2.01
N TYR A 209 -0.73 -14.32 2.00
CA TYR A 209 -1.55 -13.12 2.06
C TYR A 209 -1.27 -12.19 0.88
N HIS A 210 -2.33 -11.52 0.46
CA HIS A 210 -2.30 -10.49 -0.55
C HIS A 210 -3.30 -9.39 -0.18
N CYS A 211 -2.83 -8.15 -0.02
CA CYS A 211 -3.64 -7.02 0.44
C CYS A 211 -4.44 -7.32 1.71
N ASP A 212 -3.71 -7.81 2.71
CA ASP A 212 -4.20 -8.14 4.06
C ASP A 212 -5.31 -9.21 4.08
N LYS A 213 -5.49 -9.93 2.96
CA LYS A 213 -6.44 -11.04 2.82
C LYS A 213 -5.68 -12.33 2.56
N VAL A 214 -6.21 -13.44 3.08
CA VAL A 214 -5.67 -14.77 2.81
C VAL A 214 -5.91 -15.11 1.34
N VAL A 215 -4.85 -15.54 0.66
CA VAL A 215 -4.90 -16.00 -0.73
C VAL A 215 -5.70 -17.29 -0.78
N GLU A 216 -6.84 -17.21 -1.45
CA GLU A 216 -7.71 -18.37 -1.67
C GLU A 216 -7.10 -19.32 -2.70
N ARG A 217 -7.44 -20.60 -2.55
CA ARG A 217 -7.05 -21.67 -3.46
C ARG A 217 -8.28 -22.33 -4.04
N ASP A 218 -8.25 -22.66 -5.32
CA ASP A 218 -9.29 -23.46 -5.95
C ASP A 218 -9.22 -24.93 -5.49
N SER A 219 -10.18 -25.76 -5.94
CA SER A 219 -10.24 -27.19 -5.64
C SER A 219 -9.03 -27.99 -6.14
N GLN A 220 -8.18 -27.40 -6.99
CA GLN A 220 -6.95 -27.98 -7.52
C GLN A 220 -5.70 -27.42 -6.81
N GLY A 221 -5.87 -26.57 -5.79
CA GLY A 221 -4.80 -25.97 -5.01
C GLY A 221 -4.11 -24.77 -5.66
N ARG A 222 -4.62 -24.28 -6.80
CA ARG A 222 -4.07 -23.11 -7.52
C ARG A 222 -4.54 -21.83 -6.85
N TRP A 223 -3.66 -20.83 -6.83
CA TRP A 223 -3.96 -19.54 -6.22
C TRP A 223 -4.98 -18.77 -7.07
N ILE A 224 -6.03 -18.27 -6.43
CA ILE A 224 -7.06 -17.46 -7.07
C ILE A 224 -6.58 -16.02 -7.07
N TYR A 225 -6.65 -15.33 -8.22
CA TYR A 225 -6.29 -13.92 -8.32
C TYR A 225 -7.25 -13.06 -7.51
N GLN A 226 -6.73 -12.43 -6.46
CA GLN A 226 -7.45 -11.44 -5.66
C GLN A 226 -6.94 -10.06 -6.05
N ARG A 227 -7.84 -9.11 -6.31
CA ARG A 227 -7.45 -7.72 -6.61
C ARG A 227 -7.49 -6.91 -5.31
N CYS A 228 -6.40 -6.20 -5.01
CA CYS A 228 -6.33 -5.27 -3.88
C CYS A 228 -7.35 -4.14 -3.93
N LYS A 229 -7.57 -3.58 -5.13
CA LYS A 229 -8.57 -2.55 -5.39
C LYS A 229 -9.56 -3.12 -6.37
N GLU A 230 -10.81 -3.24 -5.95
CA GLU A 230 -11.87 -3.51 -6.90
C GLU A 230 -11.98 -2.30 -7.84
N PRO A 231 -11.90 -2.50 -9.16
CA PRO A 231 -12.17 -1.43 -10.09
C PRO A 231 -13.58 -0.92 -9.85
N PHE A 232 -13.82 0.36 -10.14
CA PHE A 232 -15.14 0.97 -9.99
C PHE A 232 -16.20 0.05 -10.62
N PRO A 233 -17.29 -0.29 -9.90
CA PRO A 233 -18.19 -1.31 -10.37
C PRO A 233 -18.75 -0.91 -11.74
N TRP A 234 -18.76 -1.84 -12.69
CA TRP A 234 -19.27 -1.58 -14.03
C TRP A 234 -20.71 -1.06 -14.00
N TRP A 235 -21.51 -1.53 -13.05
CA TRP A 235 -22.88 -1.08 -12.81
C TRP A 235 -22.93 0.35 -12.25
N GLY A 236 -21.92 0.79 -11.49
CA GLY A 236 -21.82 2.15 -11.00
C GLY A 236 -21.67 3.16 -12.14
N GLY A 237 -20.86 2.81 -13.15
CA GLY A 237 -20.73 3.63 -14.36
C GLY A 237 -22.03 3.71 -15.16
N LEU A 238 -22.76 2.59 -15.24
CA LEU A 238 -24.06 2.51 -15.90
C LEU A 238 -25.14 3.35 -15.19
N VAL A 239 -25.17 3.34 -13.85
CA VAL A 239 -26.09 4.18 -13.07
C VAL A 239 -25.81 5.67 -13.30
N ILE A 240 -24.53 6.09 -13.27
CA ILE A 240 -24.15 7.49 -13.53
C ILE A 240 -24.59 7.93 -14.95
N ALA A 241 -24.43 7.05 -15.95
CA ALA A 241 -24.86 7.33 -17.33
C ALA A 241 -26.38 7.47 -17.45
N ILE A 242 -27.17 6.63 -16.77
CA ILE A 242 -28.63 6.72 -16.78
C ILE A 242 -29.12 8.00 -16.10
N VAL A 243 -28.57 8.33 -14.93
CA VAL A 243 -28.96 9.52 -14.18
C VAL A 243 -28.63 10.80 -14.96
N SER A 244 -27.46 10.86 -15.61
CA SER A 244 -27.08 11.99 -16.45
C SER A 244 -27.99 12.13 -17.68
N LEU A 245 -28.36 11.03 -18.33
CA LEU A 245 -29.31 11.07 -19.45
C LEU A 245 -30.71 11.55 -19.01
N MET A 246 -31.21 11.05 -17.88
CA MET A 246 -32.49 11.47 -17.31
C MET A 246 -32.49 12.97 -16.97
N ALA A 247 -31.40 13.47 -16.38
CA ALA A 247 -31.25 14.90 -16.08
C ALA A 247 -31.31 15.76 -17.34
N VAL A 248 -30.63 15.36 -18.42
CA VAL A 248 -30.66 16.07 -19.71
C VAL A 248 -32.06 16.09 -20.30
N VAL A 249 -32.77 14.95 -20.27
CA VAL A 249 -34.15 14.87 -20.77
C VAL A 249 -35.08 15.78 -19.98
N VAL A 250 -34.97 15.80 -18.65
CA VAL A 250 -35.77 16.68 -17.79
C VAL A 250 -35.49 18.16 -18.09
N ILE A 251 -34.22 18.53 -18.31
CA ILE A 251 -33.81 19.89 -18.67
C ILE A 251 -34.41 20.29 -20.02
N ILE A 252 -34.34 19.42 -21.03
CA ILE A 252 -34.93 19.68 -22.36
C ILE A 252 -36.45 19.86 -22.25
N ILE A 253 -37.13 18.97 -21.52
CA ILE A 253 -38.58 19.07 -21.32
C ILE A 253 -38.94 20.36 -20.60
N THR A 254 -38.21 20.75 -19.54
CA THR A 254 -38.48 22.01 -18.83
C THR A 254 -38.27 23.23 -19.74
N ILE A 255 -37.21 23.26 -20.55
CA ILE A 255 -36.99 24.34 -21.52
C ILE A 255 -38.13 24.40 -22.56
N CYS A 256 -38.54 23.26 -23.10
CA CYS A 256 -39.65 23.17 -24.06
C CYS A 256 -41.00 23.59 -23.44
N CYS A 257 -41.28 23.21 -22.19
CA CYS A 257 -42.49 23.62 -21.49
C CYS A 257 -42.48 25.13 -21.18
N LEU A 258 -41.31 25.70 -20.84
CA LEU A 258 -41.17 27.13 -20.59
C LEU A 258 -41.30 27.97 -21.87
N SER A 259 -40.76 27.50 -23.01
CA SER A 259 -40.90 28.20 -24.30
C SER A 259 -42.34 28.20 -24.79
N PHE A 260 -43.01 27.03 -24.78
CA PHE A 260 -44.44 26.93 -25.13
C PHE A 260 -45.34 27.71 -24.18
N GLY A 261 -45.04 27.70 -22.87
CA GLY A 261 -45.77 28.49 -21.88
C GLY A 261 -45.65 29.99 -22.10
N ASN A 262 -44.46 30.48 -22.43
CA ASN A 262 -44.21 31.89 -22.72
C ASN A 262 -44.86 32.32 -24.04
N GLU A 263 -44.82 31.48 -25.08
CA GLU A 263 -45.48 31.76 -26.35
C GLU A 263 -47.00 31.78 -26.21
N ARG A 264 -47.58 30.83 -25.47
CA ARG A 264 -49.02 30.79 -25.21
C ARG A 264 -49.49 31.98 -24.36
N ARG A 265 -48.67 32.42 -23.39
CA ARG A 265 -48.92 33.67 -22.62
C ARG A 265 -48.83 34.91 -23.50
N ARG A 266 -47.89 34.94 -24.45
CA ARG A 266 -47.73 36.06 -25.40
C ARG A 266 -48.93 36.14 -26.36
N ILE A 267 -49.36 35.02 -26.93
CA ILE A 267 -50.56 34.93 -27.79
C ILE A 267 -51.82 35.34 -27.02
N ARG A 268 -51.94 34.92 -25.75
CA ARG A 268 -53.09 35.30 -24.89
C ARG A 268 -53.12 36.81 -24.62
N LYS A 269 -51.98 37.41 -24.28
CA LYS A 269 -51.86 38.87 -24.12
C LYS A 269 -52.16 39.64 -25.41
N GLU A 270 -51.77 39.11 -26.57
CA GLU A 270 -52.10 39.73 -27.87
C GLU A 270 -53.60 39.63 -28.19
N ARG A 271 -54.28 38.53 -27.84
CA ARG A 271 -55.74 38.41 -27.98
C ARG A 271 -56.49 39.34 -27.03
N GLU A 272 -56.08 39.44 -25.77
CA GLU A 272 -56.69 40.33 -24.79
C GLU A 272 -56.52 41.80 -25.21
N ARG A 273 -55.34 42.21 -25.68
CA ARG A 273 -55.14 43.57 -26.27
C ARG A 273 -56.02 43.83 -27.49
N LYS A 274 -56.21 42.85 -28.38
CA LYS A 274 -57.08 43.00 -29.55
C LYS A 274 -58.56 43.14 -29.15
N LEU A 275 -58.99 42.40 -28.12
CA LEU A 275 -60.34 42.50 -27.55
C LEU A 275 -60.58 43.86 -26.88
N GLU A 276 -59.61 44.39 -26.14
CA GLU A 276 -59.68 45.74 -25.56
C GLU A 276 -59.77 46.82 -26.65
N THR A 277 -58.97 46.72 -27.73
CA THR A 277 -59.06 47.68 -28.85
C THR A 277 -60.34 47.57 -29.69
N LEU A 278 -61.01 46.42 -29.67
CA LEU A 278 -62.30 46.21 -30.34
C LEU A 278 -63.48 46.70 -29.48
N ALA A 279 -63.35 46.66 -28.15
CA ALA A 279 -64.36 47.17 -27.22
C ALA A 279 -64.47 48.70 -27.25
N ASP A 280 -63.38 49.42 -27.55
CA ASP A 280 -63.34 50.88 -27.65
C ASP A 280 -63.68 51.44 -29.05
N ASN A 281 -63.95 50.60 -30.05
CA ASN A 281 -64.28 51.05 -31.40
C ASN A 281 -65.68 50.57 -31.86
N PRO A 282 -66.75 51.36 -31.65
CA PRO A 282 -68.13 50.97 -31.99
C PRO A 282 -68.42 50.89 -33.50
N ALA A 283 -67.44 51.06 -34.39
CA ALA A 283 -67.66 51.07 -35.85
C ALA A 283 -67.56 49.69 -36.54
N GLN A 284 -67.36 48.59 -35.81
CA GLN A 284 -67.32 47.23 -36.40
C GLN A 284 -68.31 46.27 -35.72
N VAL A 285 -69.59 46.60 -35.80
CA VAL A 285 -70.65 45.58 -35.66
C VAL A 285 -70.92 45.03 -37.07
N PRO A 286 -70.66 43.74 -37.36
CA PRO A 286 -70.97 43.17 -38.67
C PRO A 286 -72.50 43.10 -38.85
N ASN A 287 -72.97 43.62 -39.98
CA ASN A 287 -74.38 43.62 -40.35
C ASN A 287 -74.90 42.18 -40.50
N GLN A 288 -76.17 42.00 -40.12
CA GLN A 288 -76.90 40.76 -39.87
C GLN A 288 -77.19 39.89 -41.12
N THR A 289 -76.32 39.89 -42.13
CA THR A 289 -76.50 39.13 -43.38
C THR A 289 -75.42 38.06 -43.62
N GLN A 290 -74.43 37.88 -42.73
CA GLN A 290 -73.39 36.84 -42.87
C GLN A 290 -73.58 35.60 -42.00
N VAL A 291 -74.64 35.52 -41.18
CA VAL A 291 -74.94 34.30 -40.42
C VAL A 291 -75.81 33.36 -41.26
N GLY A 292 -75.19 32.71 -42.25
CA GLY A 292 -75.79 31.67 -43.05
C GLY A 292 -76.09 30.42 -42.22
N LEU A 293 -77.21 30.42 -41.50
CA LEU A 293 -77.81 29.22 -40.89
C LEU A 293 -78.57 28.43 -41.97
N GLY A 294 -77.82 27.67 -42.77
CA GLY A 294 -78.38 26.64 -43.64
C GLY A 294 -78.79 25.42 -42.81
N ARG A 295 -80.10 25.12 -42.78
CA ARG A 295 -80.66 23.87 -42.27
C ARG A 295 -80.36 22.72 -43.24
N THR A 296 -79.87 21.60 -42.74
CA THR A 296 -79.97 20.29 -43.39
C THR A 296 -80.34 19.21 -42.37
N PRO A 297 -81.06 18.15 -42.79
CA PRO A 297 -82.09 17.51 -42.00
C PRO A 297 -81.65 16.21 -41.31
N ALA A 298 -82.46 15.81 -40.32
CA ALA A 298 -82.40 14.52 -39.65
C ALA A 298 -82.69 13.37 -40.64
N HIS A 299 -81.88 12.31 -40.58
CA HIS A 299 -82.16 11.03 -41.20
C HIS A 299 -82.20 9.96 -40.11
N CYS A 300 -83.36 9.31 -39.97
CA CYS A 300 -83.61 8.13 -39.16
C CYS A 300 -83.18 6.86 -39.92
N GLY A 301 -82.87 5.79 -39.19
CA GLY A 301 -82.87 4.42 -39.74
C GLY A 301 -82.12 3.43 -38.86
N ASP A 302 -82.87 2.66 -38.07
CA ASP A 302 -82.49 1.36 -37.51
C ASP A 302 -82.50 0.29 -38.60
N ASP A 303 -81.51 -0.61 -38.57
CA ASP A 303 -81.61 -2.08 -38.72
C ASP A 303 -80.23 -2.73 -38.51
#